data_AF-A0A7C4VQP3-F1
#
_entry.id   AF-A0A7C4VQP3-F1
#
_cell.length_a   1.000
_cell.length_b   1.000
_cell.length_c   1.000
_cell.angle_alpha   90.00
_cell.angle_beta   90.00
_cell.angle_gamma   90.00
#
_symmetry.space_group_name_H-M   'P 1'
#
loop_
_entity.id
_entity.type
_entity.pdbx_description
1 polymer ?
#
loop_
_entity_poly.entity_id
_entity_poly.type
_entity_poly.pdbx_seq_one_letter_code
_entity_poly.pdbx_strand_id
1 'polypeptide(L)'
;MTDIEIKDLNIDNLEDIVKPCICEEWAKRVAENTGVNIERVRESLYKGAGMKIDWIKRRLHLGYKAKILYEKEKPIGFVDYLPVAMQTEIAGQDIALINCVSIIPSYRGKGYGKLLLGEAELDAKKFSKGIAVVAHNHPKWMPVSFFTKMGYKAVDERDDRIKEILMLKAFQSVKAPRFVRQKYKPELEFGKVVVEILWSGVCPHNVLSVELLKDSLNKFGGILVKEVATNDLSQDVIHNYGHDYGVYINGKPNFWLLGASNDEIYREMKKAIEENDK
;
A
#
# COMPACT_ATOMS: atom_id res chain seq x y z
N MET A 1 26.58 17.52 -13.64
CA MET A 1 25.15 17.22 -13.88
C MET A 1 24.95 15.76 -13.53
N THR A 2 24.01 15.45 -12.63
CA THR A 2 23.66 14.07 -12.32
C THR A 2 22.93 13.50 -13.53
N ASP A 3 23.44 12.43 -14.10
CA ASP A 3 22.83 11.77 -15.26
C ASP A 3 21.62 10.96 -14.78
N ILE A 4 20.43 11.55 -14.95
CA ILE A 4 19.15 10.97 -14.53
C ILE A 4 18.29 10.69 -15.75
N GLU A 5 17.60 9.56 -15.74
CA GLU A 5 16.74 9.11 -16.82
C GLU A 5 15.43 8.58 -16.24
N ILE A 6 14.30 8.84 -16.91
CA ILE A 6 13.01 8.23 -16.57
C ILE A 6 12.58 7.34 -17.72
N LYS A 7 12.30 6.08 -17.42
CA LYS A 7 11.78 5.10 -18.39
C LYS A 7 10.36 4.70 -18.03
N ASP A 8 9.56 4.46 -19.07
CA ASP A 8 8.27 3.82 -18.92
C ASP A 8 8.45 2.34 -18.60
N LEU A 9 7.60 1.81 -17.74
CA LEU A 9 7.55 0.38 -17.46
C LEU A 9 7.18 -0.40 -18.73
N ASN A 10 7.94 -1.46 -18.98
CA ASN A 10 7.70 -2.46 -20.00
C ASN A 10 8.13 -3.84 -19.46
N ILE A 11 8.05 -4.86 -20.30
CA ILE A 11 8.38 -6.23 -19.89
C ILE A 11 9.87 -6.41 -19.56
N ASP A 12 10.75 -5.66 -20.23
CA ASP A 12 12.21 -5.78 -20.12
C ASP A 12 12.76 -5.13 -18.84
N ASN A 13 12.08 -4.09 -18.33
CA ASN A 13 12.46 -3.40 -17.10
C ASN A 13 11.52 -3.68 -15.92
N LEU A 14 10.71 -4.74 -16.00
CA LEU A 14 9.70 -5.04 -14.99
C LEU A 14 10.29 -5.26 -13.59
N GLU A 15 11.47 -5.87 -13.50
CA GLU A 15 12.16 -6.07 -12.23
C GLU A 15 12.70 -4.77 -11.62
N ASP A 16 12.90 -3.73 -12.42
CA ASP A 16 13.50 -2.48 -11.93
C ASP A 16 12.54 -1.72 -11.01
N ILE A 17 11.22 -1.88 -11.19
CA ILE A 17 10.22 -1.17 -10.38
C ILE A 17 10.25 -1.60 -8.91
N VAL A 18 10.69 -2.81 -8.59
CA VAL A 18 10.73 -3.31 -7.21
C VAL A 18 12.04 -2.99 -6.50
N LYS A 19 13.14 -2.76 -7.23
CA LYS A 19 14.48 -2.51 -6.68
C LYS A 19 14.51 -1.34 -5.67
N PRO A 20 13.83 -0.20 -5.90
CA PRO A 20 13.78 0.89 -4.92
C PRO A 20 13.09 0.53 -3.60
N CYS A 21 12.21 -0.49 -3.59
CA CYS A 21 11.49 -0.95 -2.40
C CYS A 21 12.26 -1.98 -1.57
N ILE A 22 13.20 -2.71 -2.19
CA ILE A 22 13.95 -3.81 -1.55
C ILE A 22 15.44 -3.52 -1.40
N CYS A 23 15.85 -2.27 -1.60
CA CYS A 23 17.24 -1.88 -1.50
C CYS A 23 17.81 -2.07 -0.08
N GLU A 24 19.12 -2.16 0.02
CA GLU A 24 19.83 -2.42 1.28
C GLU A 24 19.51 -1.39 2.38
N GLU A 25 19.26 -0.13 2.00
CA GLU A 25 18.85 0.92 2.95
C GLU A 25 17.50 0.60 3.61
N TRP A 26 16.56 0.04 2.84
CA TRP A 26 15.28 -0.41 3.40
C TRP A 26 15.45 -1.65 4.26
N ALA A 27 16.23 -2.64 3.82
CA ALA A 27 16.48 -3.86 4.59
C ALA A 27 17.08 -3.54 5.97
N LYS A 28 18.12 -2.68 6.02
CA LYS A 28 18.75 -2.23 7.27
C LYS A 28 17.76 -1.48 8.16
N ARG A 29 17.05 -0.50 7.60
CA ARG A 29 16.08 0.30 8.35
C ARG A 29 14.97 -0.54 8.95
N VAL A 30 14.47 -1.53 8.21
CA VAL A 30 13.42 -2.43 8.70
C VAL A 30 13.98 -3.35 9.79
N ALA A 31 15.16 -3.94 9.59
CA ALA A 31 15.83 -4.77 10.60
C ALA A 31 16.05 -3.99 11.91
N GLU A 32 16.56 -2.77 11.84
CA GLU A 32 16.77 -1.88 12.99
C GLU A 32 15.45 -1.55 13.72
N ASN A 33 14.41 -1.15 12.97
CA ASN A 33 13.13 -0.74 13.56
C ASN A 33 12.35 -1.91 14.18
N THR A 34 12.55 -3.13 13.69
CA THR A 34 11.78 -4.31 14.11
C THR A 34 12.56 -5.23 15.05
N GLY A 35 13.89 -5.07 15.14
CA GLY A 35 14.79 -6.01 15.83
C GLY A 35 14.95 -7.36 15.13
N VAL A 36 14.49 -7.47 13.87
CA VAL A 36 14.52 -8.73 13.10
C VAL A 36 15.88 -8.90 12.43
N ASN A 37 16.37 -10.14 12.34
CA ASN A 37 17.59 -10.46 11.61
C ASN A 37 17.52 -9.96 10.15
N ILE A 38 18.57 -9.27 9.70
CA ILE A 38 18.60 -8.65 8.38
C ILE A 38 18.46 -9.65 7.22
N GLU A 39 18.95 -10.88 7.36
CA GLU A 39 18.79 -11.90 6.30
C GLU A 39 17.33 -12.32 6.16
N ARG A 40 16.61 -12.48 7.29
CA ARG A 40 15.16 -12.73 7.27
C ARG A 40 14.41 -11.56 6.60
N VAL A 41 14.80 -10.33 6.89
CA VAL A 41 14.21 -9.14 6.24
C VAL A 41 14.45 -9.18 4.73
N ARG A 42 15.69 -9.44 4.29
CA ARG A 42 16.02 -9.53 2.86
C ARG A 42 15.22 -10.62 2.16
N GLU A 43 15.19 -11.84 2.72
CA GLU A 43 14.44 -12.97 2.17
C GLU A 43 12.95 -12.61 1.99
N SER A 44 12.33 -12.02 3.01
CA SER A 44 10.92 -11.62 2.98
C SER A 44 10.65 -10.52 1.94
N LEU A 45 11.55 -9.54 1.83
CA LEU A 45 11.47 -8.48 0.81
C LEU A 45 11.63 -9.04 -0.61
N TYR A 46 12.54 -10.00 -0.83
CA TYR A 46 12.69 -10.67 -2.13
C TYR A 46 11.44 -11.46 -2.50
N LYS A 47 10.87 -12.21 -1.56
CA LYS A 47 9.59 -12.92 -1.77
C LYS A 47 8.46 -11.93 -2.11
N GLY A 48 8.36 -10.83 -1.36
CA GLY A 48 7.38 -9.77 -1.64
C GLY A 48 7.60 -9.07 -2.97
N ALA A 49 8.84 -8.91 -3.43
CA ALA A 49 9.15 -8.36 -4.74
C ALA A 49 8.64 -9.26 -5.87
N GLY A 50 8.81 -10.59 -5.75
CA GLY A 50 8.21 -11.55 -6.68
C GLY A 50 6.69 -11.40 -6.75
N MET A 51 6.02 -11.29 -5.60
CA MET A 51 4.57 -11.08 -5.55
C MET A 51 4.14 -9.76 -6.18
N LYS A 52 4.90 -8.67 -6.00
CA LYS A 52 4.61 -7.39 -6.67
C LYS A 52 4.76 -7.49 -8.18
N ILE A 53 5.81 -8.15 -8.66
CA ILE A 53 6.02 -8.38 -10.09
C ILE A 53 4.81 -9.14 -10.68
N ASP A 54 4.37 -10.21 -10.04
CA ASP A 54 3.21 -10.98 -10.51
C ASP A 54 1.90 -10.18 -10.45
N TRP A 55 1.71 -9.38 -9.39
CA TRP A 55 0.57 -8.48 -9.24
C TRP A 55 0.53 -7.45 -10.37
N ILE A 56 1.68 -6.92 -10.78
CA ILE A 56 1.83 -5.98 -11.90
C ILE A 56 1.54 -6.68 -13.22
N LYS A 57 2.14 -7.85 -13.49
CA LYS A 57 1.93 -8.60 -14.76
C LYS A 57 0.45 -8.82 -15.03
N ARG A 58 -0.30 -9.23 -14.00
CA ARG A 58 -1.76 -9.44 -14.08
C ARG A 58 -2.55 -8.17 -14.36
N ARG A 59 -1.98 -6.97 -14.21
CA ARG A 59 -2.66 -5.67 -14.38
C ARG A 59 -2.14 -4.85 -15.56
N LEU A 60 -1.09 -5.29 -16.25
CA LEU A 60 -0.60 -4.61 -17.46
C LEU A 60 -1.70 -4.43 -18.51
N HIS A 61 -2.48 -5.49 -18.76
CA HIS A 61 -3.60 -5.44 -19.70
C HIS A 61 -4.79 -4.57 -19.22
N LEU A 62 -4.84 -4.25 -17.92
CA LEU A 62 -5.85 -3.36 -17.33
C LEU A 62 -5.43 -1.88 -17.36
N GLY A 63 -4.32 -1.56 -18.04
CA GLY A 63 -3.81 -0.19 -18.16
C GLY A 63 -2.87 0.22 -17.03
N TYR A 64 -2.31 -0.73 -16.28
CA TYR A 64 -1.25 -0.43 -15.31
C TYR A 64 -0.04 0.19 -16.00
N LYS A 65 0.45 1.29 -15.43
CA LYS A 65 1.58 2.07 -15.94
C LYS A 65 2.50 2.44 -14.78
N ALA A 66 3.78 2.61 -15.08
CA ALA A 66 4.72 3.19 -14.14
C ALA A 66 5.81 3.98 -14.85
N LYS A 67 6.39 4.94 -14.12
CA LYS A 67 7.61 5.65 -14.49
C LYS A 67 8.71 5.25 -13.51
N ILE A 68 9.86 4.83 -14.01
CA ILE A 68 11.01 4.40 -13.19
C ILE A 68 12.14 5.40 -13.41
N LEU A 69 12.66 5.96 -12.32
CA LEU A 69 13.78 6.90 -12.32
C LEU A 69 15.09 6.15 -12.11
N TYR A 70 16.06 6.43 -12.97
CA TYR A 70 17.40 5.87 -12.96
C TYR A 70 18.43 6.96 -12.70
N GLU A 71 19.50 6.59 -12.00
CA GLU A 71 20.77 7.34 -11.97
C GLU A 71 21.88 6.36 -12.37
N LYS A 72 22.57 6.63 -13.49
CA LYS A 72 23.62 5.73 -14.04
C LYS A 72 23.16 4.26 -14.11
N GLU A 73 22.02 4.01 -14.78
CA GLU A 73 21.40 2.69 -14.95
C GLU A 73 20.86 2.02 -13.67
N LYS A 74 21.04 2.62 -12.49
CA LYS A 74 20.46 2.11 -11.24
C LYS A 74 19.05 2.67 -11.01
N PRO A 75 18.01 1.84 -10.83
CA PRO A 75 16.70 2.31 -10.42
C PRO A 75 16.75 2.90 -9.02
N ILE A 76 16.35 4.16 -8.87
CA ILE A 76 16.40 4.91 -7.61
C ILE A 76 15.02 5.35 -7.11
N GLY A 77 13.99 5.21 -7.94
CA GLY A 77 12.61 5.47 -7.55
C GLY A 77 11.62 5.13 -8.65
N PHE A 78 10.34 5.15 -8.32
CA PHE A 78 9.26 4.98 -9.29
C PHE A 78 7.97 5.67 -8.83
N VAL A 79 7.05 5.82 -9.77
CA VAL A 79 5.62 6.03 -9.51
C VAL A 79 4.82 5.07 -10.37
N ASP A 80 3.83 4.40 -9.76
CA ASP A 80 2.91 3.51 -10.47
C ASP A 80 1.46 3.94 -10.32
N TYR A 81 0.65 3.67 -11.34
CA TYR A 81 -0.76 4.07 -11.40
C TYR A 81 -1.54 3.17 -12.36
N LEU A 82 -2.85 3.08 -12.13
CA LEU A 82 -3.80 2.41 -13.03
C LEU A 82 -5.12 3.17 -13.10
N PRO A 83 -5.98 2.91 -14.10
CA PRO A 83 -7.33 3.45 -14.12
C PRO A 83 -8.10 3.09 -12.84
N VAL A 84 -8.74 4.07 -12.21
CA VAL A 84 -9.47 3.87 -10.94
C VAL A 84 -10.61 2.86 -11.08
N ALA A 85 -11.19 2.71 -12.27
CA ALA A 85 -12.24 1.74 -12.55
C ALA A 85 -11.79 0.28 -12.42
N MET A 86 -10.48 0.04 -12.35
CA MET A 86 -9.88 -1.29 -12.15
C MET A 86 -9.55 -1.56 -10.66
N GLN A 87 -9.82 -0.58 -9.79
CA GLN A 87 -9.63 -0.69 -8.35
C GLN A 87 -10.92 -1.12 -7.67
N THR A 88 -10.77 -1.88 -6.58
CA THR A 88 -11.90 -2.46 -5.84
C THR A 88 -12.33 -1.59 -4.66
N GLU A 89 -11.41 -0.83 -4.09
CA GLU A 89 -11.58 -0.08 -2.85
C GLU A 89 -12.01 1.38 -3.11
N ILE A 90 -11.93 1.85 -4.36
CA ILE A 90 -12.27 3.22 -4.75
C ILE A 90 -13.20 3.20 -5.96
N ALA A 91 -14.41 3.73 -5.77
CA ALA A 91 -15.37 3.95 -6.83
C ALA A 91 -15.03 5.24 -7.58
N GLY A 92 -14.78 5.13 -8.89
CA GLY A 92 -14.52 6.27 -9.77
C GLY A 92 -14.49 5.87 -11.24
N GLN A 93 -14.47 6.87 -12.12
CA GLN A 93 -14.31 6.70 -13.57
C GLN A 93 -13.49 7.88 -14.13
N ASP A 94 -12.90 7.69 -15.32
CA ASP A 94 -12.06 8.70 -16.01
C ASP A 94 -10.91 9.28 -15.17
N ILE A 95 -10.40 8.53 -14.19
CA ILE A 95 -9.34 8.96 -13.27
C ILE A 95 -8.26 7.89 -13.23
N ALA A 96 -7.00 8.30 -13.19
CA ALA A 96 -5.88 7.41 -12.84
C ALA A 96 -5.70 7.42 -11.31
N LEU A 97 -5.49 6.27 -10.69
CA LEU A 97 -5.14 6.15 -9.27
C LEU A 97 -3.67 5.77 -9.15
N ILE A 98 -2.90 6.58 -8.43
CA ILE A 98 -1.52 6.28 -8.03
C ILE A 98 -1.56 5.22 -6.93
N ASN A 99 -0.87 4.09 -7.12
CA ASN A 99 -0.72 3.11 -6.05
C ASN A 99 0.42 3.47 -5.11
N CYS A 100 1.57 3.87 -5.67
CA CYS A 100 2.76 4.18 -4.89
C CYS A 100 3.68 5.16 -5.61
N VAL A 101 4.31 6.04 -4.84
CA VAL A 101 5.50 6.80 -5.22
C VAL A 101 6.60 6.42 -4.23
N SER A 102 7.71 5.88 -4.72
CA SER A 102 8.81 5.44 -3.87
C SER A 102 10.15 5.97 -4.37
N ILE A 103 10.97 6.44 -3.44
CA ILE A 103 12.35 6.88 -3.68
C ILE A 103 13.23 6.20 -2.63
N ILE A 104 14.38 5.67 -3.06
CA ILE A 104 15.41 5.14 -2.16
C ILE A 104 15.77 6.21 -1.11
N PRO A 105 15.91 5.86 0.19
CA PRO A 105 16.06 6.87 1.25
C PRO A 105 17.17 7.91 1.01
N SER A 106 18.36 7.50 0.56
CA SER A 106 19.50 8.37 0.23
C SER A 106 19.28 9.33 -0.95
N TYR A 107 18.22 9.12 -1.73
CA TYR A 107 17.83 9.95 -2.87
C TYR A 107 16.69 10.93 -2.54
N ARG A 108 16.15 10.87 -1.32
CA ARG A 108 15.08 11.79 -0.89
C ARG A 108 15.61 13.20 -0.66
N GLY A 109 14.71 14.18 -0.73
CA GLY A 109 15.05 15.61 -0.60
C GLY A 109 15.62 16.26 -1.86
N LYS A 110 15.90 15.49 -2.93
CA LYS A 110 16.47 15.97 -4.20
C LYS A 110 15.43 16.38 -5.26
N GLY A 111 14.15 16.41 -4.91
CA GLY A 111 13.05 16.75 -5.84
C GLY A 111 12.56 15.59 -6.73
N TYR A 112 13.16 14.40 -6.65
CA TYR A 112 12.81 13.26 -7.50
C TYR A 112 11.36 12.76 -7.36
N GLY A 113 10.78 12.84 -6.16
CA GLY A 113 9.35 12.52 -5.98
C GLY A 113 8.43 13.47 -6.76
N LYS A 114 8.77 14.77 -6.79
CA LYS A 114 8.04 15.77 -7.59
C LYS A 114 8.22 15.51 -9.08
N LEU A 115 9.44 15.16 -9.51
CA LEU A 115 9.74 14.85 -10.90
C LEU A 115 8.92 13.65 -11.39
N LEU A 116 8.96 12.52 -10.68
CA LEU A 116 8.19 11.32 -11.02
C LEU A 116 6.69 11.59 -11.05
N LEU A 117 6.16 12.30 -10.04
CA LEU A 117 4.74 12.67 -10.01
C LEU A 117 4.34 13.53 -11.21
N GLY A 118 5.19 14.47 -11.63
CA GLY A 118 4.97 15.29 -12.82
C GLY A 118 4.88 14.46 -14.10
N GLU A 119 5.76 13.46 -14.28
CA GLU A 119 5.72 12.55 -15.42
C GLU A 119 4.46 11.67 -15.42
N ALA A 120 4.04 11.18 -14.26
CA ALA A 120 2.78 10.45 -14.14
C ALA A 120 1.57 11.33 -14.47
N GLU A 121 1.55 12.59 -14.04
CA GLU A 121 0.51 13.56 -14.37
C GLU A 121 0.44 13.87 -15.87
N LEU A 122 1.60 14.07 -16.52
CA LEU A 122 1.67 14.31 -17.96
C LEU A 122 1.17 13.10 -18.76
N ASP A 123 1.50 11.88 -18.33
CA ASP A 123 1.00 10.68 -18.96
C ASP A 123 -0.50 10.46 -18.71
N ALA A 124 -0.97 10.65 -17.48
CA ALA A 124 -2.38 10.49 -17.10
C ALA A 124 -3.30 11.42 -17.88
N LYS A 125 -2.89 12.67 -18.15
CA LYS A 125 -3.65 13.62 -18.99
C LYS A 125 -4.02 13.08 -20.37
N LYS A 126 -3.31 12.10 -20.90
CA LYS A 126 -3.57 11.50 -22.22
C LYS A 126 -4.79 10.58 -22.22
N PHE A 127 -5.19 10.06 -21.06
CA PHE A 127 -6.25 9.03 -20.96
C PHE A 127 -7.22 9.22 -19.79
N SER A 128 -7.00 10.19 -18.91
CA SER A 128 -7.86 10.49 -17.78
C SER A 128 -8.15 11.99 -17.64
N LYS A 129 -9.25 12.31 -16.97
CA LYS A 129 -9.67 13.68 -16.62
C LYS A 129 -9.08 14.15 -15.29
N GLY A 130 -8.44 13.26 -14.54
CA GLY A 130 -7.75 13.56 -13.30
C GLY A 130 -6.87 12.41 -12.82
N ILE A 131 -6.10 12.67 -11.77
CA ILE A 131 -5.27 11.67 -11.09
C ILE A 131 -5.50 11.77 -9.59
N ALA A 132 -5.69 10.62 -8.94
CA ALA A 132 -5.99 10.50 -7.53
C ALA A 132 -4.95 9.65 -6.82
N VAL A 133 -4.95 9.73 -5.50
CA VAL A 133 -4.04 8.99 -4.62
C VAL A 133 -4.67 8.81 -3.25
N VAL A 134 -4.45 7.66 -2.62
CA VAL A 134 -4.69 7.49 -1.18
C VAL A 134 -3.46 7.97 -0.44
N ALA A 135 -3.65 8.93 0.46
CA ALA A 135 -2.59 9.57 1.22
C ALA A 135 -2.84 9.46 2.72
N HIS A 136 -1.74 9.52 3.49
CA HIS A 136 -1.77 9.31 4.94
C HIS A 136 -1.13 10.49 5.68
N ASN A 137 -1.70 10.83 6.84
CA ASN A 137 -1.00 11.67 7.82
C ASN A 137 -0.04 10.83 8.67
N HIS A 138 -0.42 9.57 8.92
CA HIS A 138 0.37 8.55 9.60
C HIS A 138 -0.04 7.16 9.07
N PRO A 139 0.91 6.25 8.77
CA PRO A 139 2.38 6.42 8.82
C PRO A 139 2.90 7.43 7.78
N LYS A 140 4.16 7.86 7.87
CA LYS A 140 4.81 8.82 6.93
C LYS A 140 5.13 8.18 5.56
N TRP A 141 4.21 7.39 5.04
CA TRP A 141 4.17 6.85 3.69
C TRP A 141 3.08 7.59 2.91
N MET A 142 3.32 7.87 1.62
CA MET A 142 2.39 8.64 0.77
C MET A 142 1.80 9.88 1.49
N PRO A 143 2.65 10.81 1.99
CA PRO A 143 2.20 11.80 2.96
C PRO A 143 1.26 12.83 2.32
N VAL A 144 0.12 13.11 2.99
CA VAL A 144 -0.84 14.16 2.58
C VAL A 144 -0.15 15.48 2.29
N SER A 145 0.80 15.87 3.15
CA SER A 145 1.54 17.13 3.00
C SER A 145 2.35 17.23 1.69
N PHE A 146 2.82 16.11 1.14
CA PHE A 146 3.49 16.08 -0.16
C PHE A 146 2.48 16.34 -1.28
N PHE A 147 1.37 15.61 -1.31
CA PHE A 147 0.36 15.74 -2.36
C PHE A 147 -0.37 17.08 -2.32
N THR A 148 -0.65 17.64 -1.14
CA THR A 148 -1.18 19.00 -0.98
C THR A 148 -0.26 20.02 -1.63
N LYS A 149 1.06 19.94 -1.39
CA LYS A 149 2.05 20.84 -2.02
C LYS A 149 2.08 20.70 -3.54
N MET A 150 1.73 19.52 -4.07
CA MET A 150 1.67 19.24 -5.52
C MET A 150 0.32 19.61 -6.15
N GLY A 151 -0.62 20.16 -5.38
CA GLY A 151 -1.90 20.66 -5.87
C GLY A 151 -3.06 19.67 -5.83
N TYR A 152 -2.91 18.54 -5.12
CA TYR A 152 -4.00 17.60 -4.89
C TYR A 152 -4.90 18.14 -3.77
N LYS A 153 -6.20 17.88 -3.87
CA LYS A 153 -7.21 18.26 -2.87
C LYS A 153 -7.86 17.01 -2.29
N ALA A 154 -8.10 16.99 -0.98
CA ALA A 154 -8.90 15.93 -0.37
C ALA A 154 -10.32 15.95 -0.94
N VAL A 155 -10.83 14.78 -1.30
CA VAL A 155 -12.17 14.61 -1.91
C VAL A 155 -13.03 13.57 -1.21
N ASP A 156 -12.41 12.65 -0.47
CA ASP A 156 -13.09 11.72 0.42
C ASP A 156 -12.13 11.32 1.54
N GLU A 157 -12.68 10.89 2.66
CA GLU A 157 -11.93 10.29 3.75
C GLU A 157 -12.70 9.09 4.33
N ARG A 158 -11.96 8.13 4.85
CA ARG A 158 -12.51 7.13 5.76
C ARG A 158 -11.78 7.22 7.08
N ASP A 159 -12.59 7.39 8.12
CA ASP A 159 -12.18 7.77 9.46
C ASP A 159 -12.58 6.65 10.43
N ASP A 160 -11.97 5.48 10.21
CA ASP A 160 -11.96 4.43 11.23
C ASP A 160 -10.73 4.64 12.13
N ARG A 161 -10.25 3.60 12.83
CA ARG A 161 -8.98 3.67 13.58
C ARG A 161 -7.77 3.95 12.67
N ILE A 162 -7.92 3.71 11.38
CA ILE A 162 -6.95 3.98 10.34
C ILE A 162 -7.49 5.10 9.45
N LYS A 163 -6.85 6.28 9.50
CA LYS A 163 -7.27 7.44 8.71
C LYS A 163 -6.62 7.43 7.33
N GLU A 164 -7.45 7.38 6.30
CA GLU A 164 -7.05 7.46 4.89
C GLU A 164 -7.75 8.60 4.19
N ILE A 165 -6.98 9.35 3.40
CA ILE A 165 -7.46 10.54 2.71
C ILE A 165 -7.29 10.31 1.21
N LEU A 166 -8.41 10.26 0.51
CA LEU A 166 -8.42 10.20 -0.95
C LEU A 166 -8.24 11.62 -1.47
N MET A 167 -7.18 11.84 -2.24
CA MET A 167 -6.85 13.14 -2.80
C MET A 167 -6.90 13.10 -4.33
N LEU A 168 -7.46 14.14 -4.95
CA LEU A 168 -7.62 14.26 -6.39
C LEU A 168 -6.95 15.54 -6.90
N LYS A 169 -6.27 15.41 -8.04
CA LYS A 169 -5.88 16.52 -8.91
C LYS A 169 -6.61 16.38 -10.24
N ALA A 170 -7.63 17.20 -10.43
CA ALA A 170 -8.42 17.22 -11.66
C ALA A 170 -7.67 18.00 -12.77
N PHE A 171 -7.63 17.45 -13.98
CA PHE A 171 -7.14 18.13 -15.18
C PHE A 171 -8.29 18.75 -15.99
N GLN A 172 -9.46 18.12 -15.91
CA GLN A 172 -10.73 18.54 -16.52
C GLN A 172 -11.87 18.33 -15.51
N SER A 173 -13.08 18.78 -15.84
CA SER A 173 -14.26 18.48 -15.01
C SER A 173 -14.48 16.97 -14.92
N VAL A 174 -14.47 16.42 -13.71
CA VAL A 174 -14.65 14.99 -13.44
C VAL A 174 -15.34 14.78 -12.10
N LYS A 175 -16.17 13.73 -12.00
CA LYS A 175 -16.78 13.33 -10.73
C LYS A 175 -15.68 12.82 -9.80
N ALA A 176 -15.63 13.37 -8.59
CA ALA A 176 -14.66 12.94 -7.59
C ALA A 176 -14.82 11.44 -7.24
N PRO A 177 -13.70 10.69 -7.14
CA PRO A 177 -13.71 9.30 -6.70
C PRO A 177 -14.02 9.24 -5.21
N ARG A 178 -14.49 8.09 -4.73
CA ARG A 178 -14.91 7.88 -3.33
C ARG A 178 -14.51 6.49 -2.85
N PHE A 179 -14.24 6.35 -1.57
CA PHE A 179 -14.01 5.04 -0.97
C PHE A 179 -15.28 4.19 -1.05
N VAL A 180 -15.10 2.92 -1.40
CA VAL A 180 -16.12 1.89 -1.19
C VAL A 180 -16.21 1.65 0.32
N ARG A 181 -17.43 1.67 0.87
CA ARG A 181 -17.65 1.52 2.32
C ARG A 181 -17.80 0.05 2.69
N GLN A 182 -17.17 -0.36 3.80
CA GLN A 182 -17.22 -1.73 4.32
C GLN A 182 -18.67 -2.17 4.55
N LYS A 183 -19.01 -3.37 4.06
CA LYS A 183 -20.25 -4.09 4.34
C LYS A 183 -20.02 -5.43 5.03
N TYR A 184 -18.76 -5.85 5.12
CA TYR A 184 -18.33 -7.13 5.65
C TYR A 184 -18.67 -7.23 7.14
N LYS A 185 -19.27 -8.36 7.51
CA LYS A 185 -19.47 -8.77 8.88
C LYS A 185 -18.69 -10.08 9.09
N PRO A 186 -17.74 -10.13 10.02
CA PRO A 186 -16.97 -11.33 10.26
C PRO A 186 -17.85 -12.43 10.84
N GLU A 187 -17.50 -13.67 10.54
CA GLU A 187 -17.92 -14.80 11.36
C GLU A 187 -17.07 -14.81 12.64
N LEU A 188 -17.71 -14.47 13.75
CA LEU A 188 -17.13 -14.54 15.08
C LEU A 188 -17.13 -15.98 15.59
N GLU A 189 -16.11 -16.36 16.35
CA GLU A 189 -16.03 -17.66 17.01
C GLU A 189 -16.13 -17.49 18.52
N PHE A 190 -17.04 -18.23 19.15
CA PHE A 190 -17.26 -18.13 20.59
C PHE A 190 -15.98 -18.44 21.37
N GLY A 191 -15.66 -17.58 22.34
CA GLY A 191 -14.46 -17.73 23.16
C GLY A 191 -13.14 -17.45 22.45
N LYS A 192 -13.17 -16.88 21.23
CA LYS A 192 -11.97 -16.46 20.51
C LYS A 192 -12.05 -15.05 19.98
N VAL A 193 -10.91 -14.36 20.01
CA VAL A 193 -10.70 -13.12 19.26
C VAL A 193 -10.34 -13.47 17.82
N VAL A 194 -11.15 -13.03 16.87
CA VAL A 194 -10.89 -13.25 15.44
C VAL A 194 -10.04 -12.10 14.91
N VAL A 195 -8.86 -12.42 14.39
CA VAL A 195 -7.94 -11.46 13.74
C VAL A 195 -7.85 -11.78 12.26
N GLU A 196 -8.36 -10.90 11.41
CA GLU A 196 -8.26 -11.02 9.96
C GLU A 196 -7.15 -10.12 9.42
N ILE A 197 -6.27 -10.71 8.61
CA ILE A 197 -5.14 -10.02 7.99
C ILE A 197 -5.41 -9.96 6.49
N LEU A 198 -5.85 -8.81 6.00
CA LEU A 198 -6.09 -8.56 4.59
C LEU A 198 -4.82 -7.98 3.97
N TRP A 199 -4.33 -8.61 2.90
CA TRP A 199 -3.14 -8.11 2.22
C TRP A 199 -3.04 -8.58 0.77
N SER A 200 -2.30 -7.83 -0.03
CA SER A 200 -2.03 -8.13 -1.43
C SER A 200 -0.52 -8.07 -1.74
N GLY A 201 -0.16 -8.52 -2.94
CA GLY A 201 1.20 -8.41 -3.49
C GLY A 201 1.58 -6.98 -3.91
N VAL A 202 0.74 -5.97 -3.72
CA VAL A 202 0.99 -4.59 -4.20
C VAL A 202 2.25 -3.94 -3.61
N CYS A 203 2.66 -4.37 -2.41
CA CYS A 203 3.83 -3.86 -1.70
C CYS A 203 4.77 -5.01 -1.28
N PRO A 204 6.08 -4.96 -1.61
CA PRO A 204 7.03 -6.00 -1.21
C PRO A 204 7.18 -6.15 0.32
N HIS A 205 6.81 -5.13 1.09
CA HIS A 205 6.93 -5.13 2.55
C HIS A 205 5.79 -5.92 3.22
N ASN A 206 4.68 -6.20 2.51
CA ASN A 206 3.52 -6.86 3.09
C ASN A 206 3.85 -8.27 3.58
N VAL A 207 4.67 -9.03 2.86
CA VAL A 207 5.07 -10.39 3.25
C VAL A 207 5.70 -10.39 4.64
N LEU A 208 6.70 -9.55 4.86
CA LEU A 208 7.36 -9.42 6.15
C LEU A 208 6.38 -8.93 7.22
N SER A 209 5.56 -7.93 6.91
CA SER A 209 4.57 -7.40 7.87
C SER A 209 3.58 -8.47 8.35
N VAL A 210 3.09 -9.32 7.45
CA VAL A 210 2.21 -10.44 7.80
C VAL A 210 2.94 -11.47 8.67
N GLU A 211 4.16 -11.83 8.30
CA GLU A 211 4.97 -12.79 9.08
C GLU A 211 5.25 -12.28 10.50
N LEU A 212 5.64 -11.01 10.66
CA LEU A 212 5.90 -10.40 11.97
C LEU A 212 4.63 -10.22 12.81
N LEU A 213 3.50 -9.91 12.17
CA LEU A 213 2.22 -9.87 12.86
C LEU A 213 1.86 -11.25 13.39
N LYS A 214 1.97 -12.30 12.58
CA LYS A 214 1.70 -13.69 13.01
C LYS A 214 2.62 -14.12 14.15
N ASP A 215 3.91 -13.80 14.10
CA ASP A 215 4.85 -14.04 15.21
C ASP A 215 4.41 -13.36 16.51
N SER A 216 3.85 -12.15 16.40
CA SER A 216 3.33 -11.40 17.54
C SER A 216 2.03 -11.99 18.09
N LEU A 217 1.11 -12.38 17.21
CA LEU A 217 -0.17 -12.99 17.57
C LEU A 217 0.01 -14.37 18.23
N ASN A 218 1.03 -15.14 17.84
CA ASN A 218 1.34 -16.45 18.44
C ASN A 218 1.70 -16.38 19.94
N LYS A 219 1.95 -15.19 20.49
CA LYS A 219 2.25 -14.97 21.92
C LYS A 219 0.99 -14.95 22.80
N PHE A 220 -0.20 -14.99 22.20
CA PHE A 220 -1.48 -14.92 22.88
C PHE A 220 -2.27 -16.23 22.73
N GLY A 221 -2.99 -16.61 23.77
CA GLY A 221 -4.02 -17.65 23.69
C GLY A 221 -5.35 -17.09 23.22
N GLY A 222 -6.25 -17.95 22.73
CA GLY A 222 -7.63 -17.55 22.40
C GLY A 222 -7.78 -16.71 21.14
N ILE A 223 -6.79 -16.70 20.24
CA ILE A 223 -6.86 -15.97 18.96
C ILE A 223 -7.11 -16.96 17.82
N LEU A 224 -8.03 -16.61 16.92
CA LEU A 224 -8.16 -17.21 15.60
C LEU A 224 -7.62 -16.24 14.55
N VAL A 225 -6.53 -16.60 13.88
CA VAL A 225 -5.96 -15.80 12.79
C VAL A 225 -6.50 -16.28 11.45
N LYS A 226 -7.10 -15.38 10.68
CA LYS A 226 -7.58 -15.60 9.31
C LYS A 226 -6.75 -14.73 8.35
N GLU A 227 -5.89 -15.35 7.56
CA GLU A 227 -5.10 -14.66 6.55
C GLU A 227 -5.88 -14.62 5.24
N VAL A 228 -6.05 -13.41 4.68
CA VAL A 228 -6.85 -13.15 3.48
C VAL A 228 -5.97 -12.50 2.42
N ALA A 229 -5.41 -13.30 1.52
CA ALA A 229 -4.65 -12.82 0.38
C ALA A 229 -5.62 -12.29 -0.69
N THR A 230 -5.71 -10.97 -0.85
CA THR A 230 -6.71 -10.31 -1.69
C THR A 230 -6.38 -10.35 -3.19
N ASN A 231 -5.19 -10.85 -3.56
CA ASN A 231 -4.74 -10.96 -4.96
C ASN A 231 -5.72 -11.72 -5.88
N ASP A 232 -6.36 -12.76 -5.35
CA ASP A 232 -7.11 -13.75 -6.12
C ASP A 232 -8.61 -13.76 -5.75
N LEU A 233 -9.05 -12.82 -4.91
CA LEU A 233 -10.46 -12.71 -4.53
C LEU A 233 -11.27 -12.03 -5.64
N SER A 234 -12.52 -12.45 -5.80
CA SER A 234 -13.44 -11.76 -6.70
C SER A 234 -13.72 -10.34 -6.21
N GLN A 235 -14.03 -9.43 -7.14
CA GLN A 235 -14.35 -8.05 -6.81
C GLN A 235 -15.50 -7.94 -5.80
N ASP A 236 -16.51 -8.80 -5.90
CA ASP A 236 -17.64 -8.82 -4.96
C ASP A 236 -17.23 -9.15 -3.53
N VAL A 237 -16.26 -10.06 -3.35
CA VAL A 237 -15.72 -10.41 -2.03
C VAL A 237 -14.93 -9.22 -1.46
N ILE A 238 -14.06 -8.59 -2.25
CA ILE A 238 -13.27 -7.43 -1.80
C ILE A 238 -14.18 -6.23 -1.50
N HIS A 239 -15.21 -6.00 -2.32
CA HIS A 239 -16.23 -4.95 -2.10
C HIS A 239 -16.95 -5.10 -0.77
N ASN A 240 -17.16 -6.33 -0.29
CA ASN A 240 -17.73 -6.53 1.03
C ASN A 240 -16.77 -6.00 2.10
N TYR A 241 -15.48 -6.30 2.03
CA TYR A 241 -14.50 -5.75 2.98
C TYR A 241 -14.38 -4.23 2.90
N GLY A 242 -14.64 -3.62 1.73
CA GLY A 242 -14.52 -2.16 1.53
C GLY A 242 -13.07 -1.66 1.58
N HIS A 243 -12.12 -2.55 1.86
CA HIS A 243 -10.69 -2.33 1.86
C HIS A 243 -10.02 -3.66 1.51
N ASP A 244 -8.95 -3.59 0.72
CA ASP A 244 -8.16 -4.73 0.26
C ASP A 244 -6.88 -4.98 1.11
N TYR A 245 -6.72 -4.23 2.21
CA TYR A 245 -5.51 -4.19 3.02
C TYR A 245 -5.83 -3.80 4.48
N GLY A 246 -5.15 -4.38 5.45
CA GLY A 246 -5.23 -3.98 6.86
C GLY A 246 -5.51 -5.13 7.82
N VAL A 247 -5.58 -4.80 9.11
CA VAL A 247 -5.82 -5.75 10.20
C VAL A 247 -7.15 -5.45 10.87
N TYR A 248 -7.98 -6.48 10.99
CA TYR A 248 -9.29 -6.40 11.61
C TYR A 248 -9.32 -7.27 12.85
N ILE A 249 -9.90 -6.73 13.92
CA ILE A 249 -10.16 -7.49 15.14
C ILE A 249 -11.66 -7.54 15.35
N ASN A 250 -12.23 -8.75 15.36
CA ASN A 250 -13.68 -8.98 15.41
C ASN A 250 -14.44 -8.11 14.39
N GLY A 251 -13.90 -8.01 13.17
CA GLY A 251 -14.49 -7.29 12.04
C GLY A 251 -14.30 -5.78 12.02
N LYS A 252 -13.65 -5.21 13.04
CA LYS A 252 -13.38 -3.77 13.12
C LYS A 252 -11.95 -3.48 12.63
N PRO A 253 -11.76 -2.52 11.70
CA PRO A 253 -10.42 -2.03 11.36
C PRO A 253 -9.69 -1.61 12.64
N ASN A 254 -8.42 -2.01 12.77
CA ASN A 254 -7.66 -1.76 13.99
C ASN A 254 -6.39 -0.94 13.75
N PHE A 255 -5.31 -1.57 13.30
CA PHE A 255 -4.01 -0.93 13.09
C PHE A 255 -3.44 -1.25 11.71
N TRP A 256 -2.51 -0.40 11.27
CA TRP A 256 -1.83 -0.57 9.99
C TRP A 256 -0.99 -1.84 9.98
N LEU A 257 -1.21 -2.72 8.99
CA LEU A 257 -0.36 -3.91 8.79
C LEU A 257 1.12 -3.50 8.59
N LEU A 258 1.38 -2.43 7.84
CA LEU A 258 2.69 -1.81 7.74
C LEU A 258 2.78 -0.60 8.68
N GLY A 259 3.61 -0.72 9.72
CA GLY A 259 3.95 0.39 10.60
C GLY A 259 3.38 0.31 12.01
N ALA A 260 2.55 -0.69 12.33
CA ALA A 260 2.19 -0.99 13.71
C ALA A 260 3.41 -1.46 14.51
N SER A 261 3.60 -0.94 15.72
CA SER A 261 4.66 -1.39 16.62
C SER A 261 4.24 -2.65 17.39
N ASN A 262 5.21 -3.42 17.91
CA ASN A 262 4.90 -4.56 18.78
C ASN A 262 4.08 -4.14 20.01
N ASP A 263 4.34 -2.95 20.56
CA ASP A 263 3.59 -2.41 21.70
C ASP A 263 2.15 -2.07 21.33
N GLU A 264 1.93 -1.52 20.13
CA GLU A 264 0.59 -1.24 19.62
C GLU A 264 -0.19 -2.54 19.41
N ILE A 265 0.41 -3.53 18.73
CA ILE A 265 -0.19 -4.85 18.55
C ILE A 265 -0.52 -5.46 19.91
N TYR A 266 0.42 -5.45 20.85
CA TYR A 266 0.23 -6.07 22.16
C TYR A 266 -0.91 -5.41 22.95
N ARG A 267 -0.97 -4.08 22.95
CA ARG A 267 -2.02 -3.31 23.63
C ARG A 267 -3.39 -3.62 23.04
N GLU A 268 -3.53 -3.61 21.72
CA GLU A 268 -4.82 -3.87 21.06
C GLU A 268 -5.28 -5.31 21.24
N MET A 269 -4.36 -6.28 21.20
CA MET A 269 -4.71 -7.67 21.45
C MET A 269 -5.14 -7.91 22.89
N LYS A 270 -4.43 -7.36 23.88
CA LYS A 270 -4.80 -7.49 25.29
C LYS A 270 -6.21 -6.92 25.54
N LYS A 271 -6.48 -5.74 24.99
CA LYS A 271 -7.80 -5.11 25.07
C LYS A 271 -8.89 -5.99 24.44
N ALA A 272 -8.63 -6.54 23.26
CA ALA A 272 -9.60 -7.39 22.57
C ALA A 272 -9.91 -8.69 23.33
N ILE A 273 -8.90 -9.30 23.97
CA ILE A 273 -9.07 -10.50 24.80
C ILE A 273 -9.89 -10.17 26.06
N GLU A 274 -9.54 -9.09 26.76
CA GLU A 274 -10.29 -8.61 27.94
C GLU A 274 -11.76 -8.24 27.63
N GLU A 275 -12.04 -7.78 26.42
CA GLU A 275 -13.41 -7.51 25.94
C GLU A 275 -14.17 -8.79 25.57
N ASN A 276 -13.47 -9.86 25.17
CA ASN A 276 -14.06 -11.12 24.76
C ASN A 276 -14.35 -12.06 25.94
N ASP A 277 -13.66 -11.88 27.06
CA ASP A 277 -13.85 -12.64 28.31
C ASP A 277 -14.97 -12.07 29.22
N LYS A 278 -15.63 -10.98 28.80
CA LYS A 278 -16.76 -10.34 29.50
C LYS A 278 -18.09 -10.72 28.88
#